data_AF-A0AAD7QLM9-F1
#
_entry.id   AF-A0AAD7QLM9-F1
#
_cell.length_a   1.000
_cell.length_b   1.000
_cell.length_c   1.000
_cell.angle_alpha   90.00
_cell.angle_beta   90.00
_cell.angle_gamma   90.00
#
_symmetry.space_group_name_H-M   'P 1'
#
loop_
_entity.id
_entity.type
_entity.pdbx_description
1 polymer ?
#
loop_
_entity_poly.entity_id
_entity_poly.type
_entity_poly.pdbx_seq_one_letter_code
_entity_poly.pdbx_strand_id
1 'polypeptide(L)'
;MNTDTTSSPGRAAEQPISARLYGSACDTCRRRRVKCDGQQPCARCVRSNVACTYGSLVSRKSSVSYARHLEEQIERLQTVLQEQSQTASGESPSPTMNRQAAATILSIDMLVGPEDDYVCHTPQTSSHLFYGRLGGLRVLNSVRQPLVLARRSPGGSMPPCELMEAFDDLTPFRRHSSVEGSGPLPLLPPKEQVIKHVSYACKTALVCHDCLDHKRFSGQLDRLFETDPEEYSADDERFLAVVYALMSLSMRYSPSDSAHQVQESLGRAKLRGSRYFQASRQLVEDVERHNLDSLRALICQGRYFLSMSMVSKAHTCISAGVSAALRMGLHTSGSQGLALFSRDEIFQHRRVFAVLNMMNTYLSSLLGLPKILKGADTGSTLGLYDEDLPDQGRTYVLQNPTDPSADAVLCQKLNNILEKISEARSATTKILIHNVGETYQEPSHFVTLCEAELREWHNDLPAIPEDTLDIVALQSQLILRLWHAMAQIILYRPFLHHLARDVQDPKFSICGYEYGSACVQAAMQAVWLIEAFQKNSILHEAYYLILYILGYAAHILAFFVTSSSWRATITESTVAALKARDILEFLGRYNPSARATAMSLNVLLDTLPTVPERTPTSEP
;
A
#
# COMPACT_ATOMS: atom_id res chain seq x y z
N MET A 1 91.23 4.16 28.66
CA MET A 1 91.31 5.63 28.65
C MET A 1 90.10 6.16 29.39
N ASN A 2 90.39 6.78 30.53
CA ASN A 2 89.63 7.68 31.40
C ASN A 2 88.11 7.56 31.58
N THR A 3 87.79 7.56 32.86
CA THR A 3 86.54 7.56 33.61
C THR A 3 85.72 8.85 33.47
N ASP A 4 84.46 8.78 33.93
CA ASP A 4 83.74 9.73 34.82
C ASP A 4 82.33 10.13 34.35
N THR A 5 81.28 10.27 35.17
CA THR A 5 80.85 9.72 36.48
C THR A 5 79.37 10.12 36.66
N THR A 6 78.57 9.25 37.28
CA THR A 6 77.41 9.49 38.17
C THR A 6 76.61 10.80 38.17
N SER A 7 75.27 10.72 38.08
CA SER A 7 74.35 11.14 39.17
C SER A 7 72.86 10.93 38.82
N SER A 8 72.11 10.41 39.80
CA SER A 8 70.65 10.59 39.97
C SER A 8 70.48 11.12 41.41
N PRO A 9 69.46 11.93 41.79
CA PRO A 9 68.14 11.36 42.16
C PRO A 9 66.91 12.34 42.13
N GLY A 10 65.70 11.79 42.37
CA GLY A 10 64.53 12.52 42.94
C GLY A 10 63.30 12.61 42.01
N ARG A 11 62.26 11.75 42.15
CA ARG A 11 61.04 11.89 42.99
C ARG A 11 60.14 13.08 42.59
N ALA A 12 58.81 13.01 42.50
CA ALA A 12 57.76 11.98 42.57
C ALA A 12 56.41 12.71 42.32
N ALA A 13 55.36 11.96 41.92
CA ALA A 13 53.91 12.14 42.17
C ALA A 13 53.10 11.82 40.88
N GLU A 14 52.76 10.56 40.61
CA GLU A 14 51.59 9.78 41.11
C GLU A 14 50.24 10.21 40.52
N GLN A 15 49.60 9.28 39.79
CA GLN A 15 48.24 8.76 40.08
C GLN A 15 47.96 7.47 39.26
N PRO A 16 47.01 6.62 39.68
CA PRO A 16 47.30 5.21 39.97
C PRO A 16 46.88 4.19 38.90
N ILE A 17 47.53 3.03 39.01
CA ILE A 17 47.18 1.75 38.38
C ILE A 17 45.82 1.27 38.92
N SER A 18 44.81 1.09 38.06
CA SER A 18 43.68 0.21 38.37
C SER A 18 43.89 -1.17 37.73
N ALA A 19 44.30 -2.09 38.59
CA ALA A 19 44.12 -3.54 38.58
C ALA A 19 43.70 -4.26 37.27
N ARG A 20 44.58 -5.19 36.88
CA ARG A 20 44.31 -6.37 36.05
C ARG A 20 42.98 -7.05 36.40
N LEU A 21 42.14 -7.28 35.39
CA LEU A 21 41.10 -8.32 35.38
C LEU A 21 41.49 -9.40 34.36
N TYR A 22 42.33 -10.33 34.81
CA TYR A 22 42.39 -11.67 34.24
C TYR A 22 41.00 -12.31 34.39
N GLY A 23 40.37 -12.73 33.29
CA GLY A 23 39.21 -13.64 33.37
C GLY A 23 38.06 -13.47 32.37
N SER A 24 38.05 -12.49 31.47
CA SER A 24 36.97 -12.41 30.47
C SER A 24 37.34 -13.18 29.21
N ALA A 25 36.51 -14.14 28.80
CA ALA A 25 36.53 -14.69 27.44
C ALA A 25 36.11 -13.61 26.41
N CYS A 26 36.63 -13.69 25.18
CA CYS A 26 36.19 -12.82 24.07
C CYS A 26 34.72 -13.06 23.69
N ASP A 27 34.08 -12.10 23.02
CA ASP A 27 32.66 -12.17 22.66
C ASP A 27 32.33 -13.39 21.80
N THR A 28 33.25 -13.76 20.90
CA THR A 28 33.11 -14.91 19.99
C THR A 28 33.17 -16.25 20.74
N CYS A 29 34.13 -16.42 21.66
CA CYS A 29 34.24 -17.62 22.49
C CYS A 29 33.10 -17.71 23.51
N ARG A 30 32.64 -16.57 24.04
CA ARG A 30 31.48 -16.49 24.95
C ARG A 30 30.18 -16.88 24.23
N ARG A 31 29.94 -16.37 23.01
CA ARG A 31 28.77 -16.77 22.17
C ARG A 31 28.76 -18.26 21.86
N ARG A 32 29.93 -18.84 21.57
CA ARG A 32 30.06 -20.27 21.26
C ARG A 32 30.15 -21.17 22.50
N ARG A 33 30.13 -20.61 23.71
CA ARG A 33 30.30 -21.33 25.00
C ARG A 33 31.55 -22.23 25.04
N VAL A 34 32.66 -21.77 24.47
CA VAL A 34 33.95 -22.49 24.45
C VAL A 34 35.03 -21.75 25.25
N LYS A 35 36.05 -22.48 25.70
CA LYS A 35 37.13 -21.94 26.53
C LYS A 35 38.00 -20.97 25.71
N CYS A 36 38.19 -19.76 26.24
CA CYS A 36 39.03 -18.72 25.65
C CYS A 36 40.38 -18.68 26.37
N ASP A 37 41.47 -18.57 25.62
CA ASP A 37 42.84 -18.43 26.13
C ASP A 37 43.15 -17.01 26.63
N GLY A 38 42.34 -16.02 26.24
CA GLY A 38 42.39 -14.66 26.77
C GLY A 38 43.43 -13.76 26.11
N GLN A 39 44.13 -14.26 25.08
CA GLN A 39 45.03 -13.45 24.25
C GLN A 39 44.24 -12.60 23.25
N GLN A 40 44.82 -11.47 22.80
CA GLN A 40 44.20 -10.58 21.81
C GLN A 40 45.08 -10.51 20.54
N PRO A 41 44.65 -11.10 19.40
CA PRO A 41 43.47 -11.95 19.21
C PRO A 41 43.62 -13.37 19.78
N CYS A 42 42.50 -13.98 20.20
CA CYS A 42 42.48 -15.31 20.83
C CYS A 42 42.88 -16.41 19.82
N ALA A 43 43.67 -17.42 20.21
CA ALA A 43 44.22 -18.40 19.24
C ALA A 43 43.13 -19.25 18.55
N ARG A 44 41.97 -19.40 19.21
CA ARG A 44 40.79 -20.07 18.63
C ARG A 44 40.11 -19.21 17.57
N CYS A 45 40.07 -17.90 17.80
CA CYS A 45 39.49 -16.91 16.91
C CYS A 45 40.33 -16.81 15.63
N VAL A 46 41.65 -16.79 15.79
CA VAL A 46 42.62 -16.85 14.69
C VAL A 46 42.45 -18.14 13.87
N ARG A 47 42.42 -19.31 14.52
CA ARG A 47 42.24 -20.60 13.83
C ARG A 47 40.88 -20.75 13.12
N SER A 48 39.86 -20.05 13.60
CA SER A 48 38.52 -20.10 12.99
C SER A 48 38.32 -19.01 11.93
N ASN A 49 39.32 -18.15 11.72
CA ASN A 49 39.26 -16.95 10.90
C ASN A 49 38.04 -16.05 11.19
N VAL A 50 37.75 -15.82 12.48
CA VAL A 50 36.65 -14.97 12.94
C VAL A 50 37.20 -13.84 13.81
N ALA A 51 36.63 -12.64 13.65
CA ALA A 51 37.00 -11.46 14.44
C ALA A 51 36.92 -11.72 15.96
N CYS A 52 37.98 -11.37 16.68
CA CYS A 52 38.10 -11.52 18.12
C CYS A 52 37.87 -10.17 18.80
N THR A 53 36.65 -9.94 19.31
CA THR A 53 36.28 -8.69 19.99
C THR A 53 36.03 -8.93 21.47
N TYR A 54 36.28 -7.91 22.29
CA TYR A 54 35.97 -7.89 23.71
C TYR A 54 35.11 -6.66 23.99
N GLY A 55 33.87 -6.86 24.45
CA GLY A 55 33.01 -5.77 24.92
C GLY A 55 31.90 -5.31 23.97
N SER A 56 31.54 -6.07 22.92
CA SER A 56 30.44 -5.71 22.02
C SER A 56 29.04 -6.07 22.53
N LEU A 57 28.82 -6.03 23.85
CA LEU A 57 27.46 -6.05 24.40
C LEU A 57 26.97 -4.62 24.53
N VAL A 58 26.01 -4.30 23.65
CA VAL A 58 25.08 -3.17 23.68
C VAL A 58 24.97 -2.57 25.10
N SER A 59 25.70 -1.48 25.33
CA SER A 59 25.58 -0.71 26.56
C SER A 59 24.31 0.13 26.46
N ARG A 60 23.28 -0.25 27.22
CA ARG A 60 22.22 0.68 27.64
C ARG A 60 22.91 1.82 28.41
N LYS A 61 23.26 2.91 27.73
CA LYS A 61 23.74 4.12 28.39
C LYS A 61 22.55 4.83 29.02
N SER A 62 22.71 5.19 30.29
CA SER A 62 21.66 5.69 31.18
C SER A 62 21.03 6.99 30.67
N SER A 63 19.70 7.07 30.82
CA SER A 63 18.84 8.21 30.47
C SER A 63 19.31 9.56 31.04
N VAL A 64 20.12 9.54 32.10
CA VAL A 64 20.59 10.73 32.81
C VAL A 64 21.72 11.47 32.07
N SER A 65 22.62 10.74 31.39
CA SER A 65 23.70 11.37 30.61
C SER A 65 23.18 12.01 29.31
N TYR A 66 22.12 11.44 28.73
CA TYR A 66 21.49 11.96 27.53
C TYR A 66 20.63 13.18 27.83
N ALA A 67 19.87 13.15 28.95
CA ALA A 67 19.14 14.31 29.44
C ALA A 67 20.05 15.52 29.69
N ARG A 68 21.20 15.32 30.37
CA ARG A 68 22.15 16.40 30.64
C ARG A 68 22.78 16.99 29.36
N HIS A 69 23.04 16.15 28.37
CA HIS A 69 23.53 16.61 27.07
C HIS A 69 22.45 17.39 26.29
N LEU A 70 21.17 17.01 26.40
CA LEU A 70 20.06 17.74 25.80
C LEU A 70 19.85 19.11 26.49
N GLU A 71 19.95 19.17 27.82
CA GLU A 71 19.89 20.43 28.57
C GLU A 71 21.01 21.40 28.15
N GLU A 72 22.24 20.90 28.02
CA GLU A 72 23.41 21.69 27.60
C GLU A 72 23.32 22.15 26.12
N GLN A 73 22.62 21.38 25.27
CA GLN A 73 22.32 21.76 23.89
C GLN A 73 21.22 22.82 23.79
N ILE A 74 20.19 22.74 24.64
CA ILE A 74 19.11 23.73 24.71
C ILE A 74 19.66 25.08 25.16
N GLU A 75 20.52 25.10 26.17
CA GLU A 75 21.11 26.34 26.70
C GLU A 75 22.00 27.05 25.65
N ARG A 76 22.78 26.27 24.88
CA ARG A 76 23.55 26.78 23.72
C ARG A 76 22.68 27.33 22.59
N LEU A 77 21.58 26.67 22.27
CA LEU A 77 20.66 27.14 21.23
C LEU A 77 19.93 28.41 21.64
N GLN A 78 19.59 28.54 22.92
CA GLN A 78 18.97 29.75 23.46
C GLN A 78 19.92 30.96 23.42
N THR A 79 21.22 30.76 23.66
CA THR A 79 22.23 31.84 23.54
C THR A 79 22.38 32.31 22.08
N VAL A 80 22.44 31.37 21.13
CA VAL A 80 22.52 31.69 19.69
C VAL A 80 21.28 32.45 19.21
N LEU A 81 20.09 32.07 19.69
CA LEU A 81 18.85 32.78 19.35
C LEU A 81 18.78 34.20 19.95
N GLN A 82 19.33 34.40 21.15
CA GLN A 82 19.45 35.74 21.74
C GLN A 82 20.44 36.62 20.98
N GLU A 83 21.58 36.08 20.54
CA GLU A 83 22.56 36.79 19.72
C GLU A 83 22.01 37.14 18.32
N GLN A 84 21.19 36.27 17.73
CA GLN A 84 20.48 36.56 16.47
C GLN A 84 19.36 37.60 16.64
N SER A 85 18.75 37.69 17.82
CA SER A 85 17.72 38.71 18.10
C SER A 85 18.30 40.11 18.28
N GLN A 86 19.55 40.24 18.75
CA GLN A 86 20.24 41.53 18.96
C GLN A 86 20.89 42.08 17.69
N THR A 87 21.12 41.24 16.68
CA THR A 87 21.67 41.65 15.37
C THR A 87 20.58 42.11 14.37
N ALA A 88 19.29 42.01 14.73
CA ALA A 88 18.16 42.29 13.85
C ALA A 88 17.53 43.70 14.01
N SER A 89 18.18 44.65 14.69
CA SER A 89 17.75 46.05 14.76
C SER A 89 18.69 46.97 13.97
N GLY A 90 18.53 46.99 12.66
CA GLY A 90 19.19 47.96 11.76
C GLY A 90 18.91 47.69 10.28
N GLU A 91 17.95 48.45 9.72
CA GLU A 91 17.73 48.79 8.28
C GLU A 91 17.14 47.76 7.27
N SER A 92 15.85 47.99 6.93
CA SER A 92 15.23 48.07 5.58
C SER A 92 14.98 46.80 4.70
N PRO A 93 14.03 46.84 3.72
CA PRO A 93 13.06 45.74 3.49
C PRO A 93 13.37 44.75 2.35
N SER A 94 12.85 43.52 2.54
CA SER A 94 12.61 42.37 1.63
C SER A 94 13.78 41.43 1.28
N PRO A 95 13.57 40.10 1.47
CA PRO A 95 13.31 39.24 0.32
C PRO A 95 12.15 38.28 0.56
N THR A 96 10.96 38.64 0.08
CA THR A 96 9.79 37.76 0.10
C THR A 96 9.95 36.56 -0.87
N MET A 97 10.84 36.66 -1.87
CA MET A 97 11.16 35.57 -2.81
C MET A 97 11.92 34.40 -2.17
N ASN A 98 12.72 34.64 -1.11
CA ASN A 98 13.60 33.59 -0.57
C ASN A 98 12.88 32.63 0.40
N ARG A 99 11.75 33.07 1.00
CA ARG A 99 10.90 32.20 1.84
C ARG A 99 10.10 31.19 1.03
N GLN A 100 9.67 31.54 -0.19
CA GLN A 100 8.89 30.66 -1.06
C GLN A 100 9.76 29.56 -1.69
N ALA A 101 10.96 29.90 -2.17
CA ALA A 101 11.93 28.92 -2.63
C ALA A 101 12.38 27.99 -1.49
N ALA A 102 12.69 28.54 -0.31
CA ALA A 102 13.06 27.73 0.86
C ALA A 102 11.92 26.81 1.35
N ALA A 103 10.67 27.28 1.37
CA ALA A 103 9.50 26.45 1.71
C ALA A 103 9.24 25.34 0.68
N THR A 104 9.50 25.61 -0.60
CA THR A 104 9.39 24.62 -1.69
C THR A 104 10.50 23.56 -1.57
N ILE A 105 11.74 23.97 -1.30
CA ILE A 105 12.88 23.06 -1.10
C ILE A 105 12.68 22.16 0.14
N LEU A 106 12.23 22.73 1.27
CA LEU A 106 11.85 21.96 2.47
C LEU A 106 10.72 20.96 2.18
N SER A 107 9.75 21.32 1.32
CA SER A 107 8.65 20.44 0.93
C SER A 107 9.03 19.34 -0.06
N ILE A 108 10.06 19.55 -0.88
CA ILE A 108 10.59 18.56 -1.83
C ILE A 108 11.38 17.47 -1.07
N ASP A 109 12.16 17.85 -0.05
CA ASP A 109 12.87 16.90 0.81
C ASP A 109 11.90 16.06 1.69
N MET A 110 10.67 16.54 1.95
CA MET A 110 9.58 15.82 2.64
C MET A 110 8.90 14.72 1.80
N LEU A 111 9.20 14.63 0.50
CA LEU A 111 8.77 13.49 -0.33
C LEU A 111 9.61 12.22 -0.05
N VAL A 112 10.72 12.35 0.70
CA VAL A 112 11.70 11.27 0.93
C VAL A 112 12.27 11.24 2.36
N GLY A 113 11.71 12.00 3.31
CA GLY A 113 12.24 12.17 4.66
C GLY A 113 12.03 10.96 5.59
N PRO A 114 12.87 10.76 6.63
CA PRO A 114 12.78 9.64 7.58
C PRO A 114 11.70 9.74 8.68
N GLU A 115 11.13 10.92 8.95
CA GLU A 115 10.29 11.27 10.13
C GLU A 115 8.77 11.29 9.82
N ASP A 116 8.29 10.33 9.04
CA ASP A 116 7.34 10.67 7.98
C ASP A 116 6.04 9.83 8.00
N ASP A 117 5.63 9.37 9.17
CA ASP A 117 4.33 8.72 9.36
C ASP A 117 3.20 9.76 9.51
N TYR A 118 2.03 9.49 8.95
CA TYR A 118 0.86 10.36 9.10
C TYR A 118 -0.08 9.81 10.17
N VAL A 119 -0.29 10.59 11.23
CA VAL A 119 -1.24 10.28 12.30
C VAL A 119 -2.34 11.34 12.33
N CYS A 120 -3.56 10.94 12.00
CA CYS A 120 -4.73 11.78 12.25
C CYS A 120 -5.27 11.47 13.64
N HIS A 121 -5.25 12.46 14.54
CA HIS A 121 -5.85 12.35 15.86
C HIS A 121 -7.20 13.08 15.87
N THR A 122 -8.26 12.36 16.19
CA THR A 122 -9.60 12.91 16.42
C THR A 122 -9.84 13.05 17.93
N PRO A 123 -9.71 14.27 18.50
CA PRO A 123 -9.73 14.47 19.95
C PRO A 123 -11.05 14.04 20.61
N GLN A 124 -12.17 14.12 19.89
CA GLN A 124 -13.50 13.83 20.42
C GLN A 124 -13.70 12.35 20.78
N THR A 125 -12.99 11.45 20.11
CA THR A 125 -13.10 9.99 20.29
C THR A 125 -11.80 9.37 20.81
N SER A 126 -10.75 10.17 21.01
CA SER A 126 -9.38 9.71 21.29
C SER A 126 -8.86 8.64 20.30
N SER A 127 -9.44 8.58 19.10
CA SER A 127 -9.03 7.65 18.06
C SER A 127 -7.89 8.24 17.21
N HIS A 128 -7.03 7.35 16.75
CA HIS A 128 -5.92 7.67 15.86
C HIS A 128 -6.05 6.84 14.59
N LEU A 129 -5.92 7.50 13.44
CA LEU A 129 -5.65 6.83 12.16
C LEU A 129 -4.16 6.96 11.86
N PHE A 130 -3.55 5.87 11.43
CA PHE A 130 -2.16 5.83 11.03
C PHE A 130 -2.05 5.43 9.56
N TYR A 131 -1.31 6.21 8.80
CA TYR A 131 -0.89 5.89 7.45
C TYR A 131 0.63 5.95 7.43
N GLY A 132 1.24 4.81 7.12
CA GLY A 132 2.69 4.72 7.11
C GLY A 132 3.28 5.54 5.98
N ARG A 133 4.53 5.97 6.15
CA ARG A 133 5.28 6.77 5.17
C ARG A 133 5.38 6.20 3.75
N LEU A 134 5.18 4.89 3.59
CA LEU A 134 5.14 4.20 2.30
C LEU A 134 3.71 4.08 1.74
N GLY A 135 2.70 4.66 2.39
CA GLY A 135 1.35 4.75 1.84
C GLY A 135 1.31 5.84 0.77
N GLY A 136 0.69 5.55 -0.38
CA GLY A 136 0.60 6.54 -1.46
C GLY A 136 -0.10 7.83 -1.00
N LEU A 137 -1.04 7.73 -0.08
CA LEU A 137 -1.85 8.87 0.34
C LEU A 137 -1.03 10.01 0.98
N ARG A 138 0.13 9.73 1.59
CA ARG A 138 1.01 10.78 2.13
C ARG A 138 1.70 11.61 1.06
N VAL A 139 2.16 10.96 -0.02
CA VAL A 139 2.77 11.69 -1.16
C VAL A 139 1.76 12.69 -1.74
N LEU A 140 0.46 12.37 -1.73
CA LEU A 140 -0.59 13.32 -2.14
C LEU A 140 -0.64 14.55 -1.24
N ASN A 141 -0.52 14.35 0.07
CA ASN A 141 -0.50 15.46 1.01
C ASN A 141 0.76 16.32 0.88
N SER A 142 1.94 15.69 0.76
CA SER A 142 3.22 16.40 0.58
C SER A 142 3.31 17.14 -0.76
N VAL A 143 2.66 16.64 -1.81
CA VAL A 143 2.50 17.34 -3.10
C VAL A 143 1.59 18.56 -2.96
N ARG A 144 0.51 18.45 -2.19
CA ARG A 144 -0.50 19.51 -2.02
C ARG A 144 -0.03 20.66 -1.13
N GLN A 145 0.65 20.36 -0.03
CA GLN A 145 1.01 21.34 1.00
C GLN A 145 1.81 22.56 0.49
N PRO A 146 2.87 22.41 -0.34
CA PRO A 146 3.62 23.57 -0.86
C PRO A 146 2.80 24.40 -1.85
N LEU A 147 1.91 23.77 -2.63
CA LEU A 147 1.06 24.45 -3.61
C LEU A 147 -0.03 25.31 -2.92
N VAL A 148 -0.59 24.81 -1.81
CA VAL A 148 -1.55 25.57 -0.98
C VAL A 148 -0.87 26.69 -0.20
N LEU A 149 0.31 26.44 0.39
CA LEU A 149 1.06 27.45 1.15
C LEU A 149 1.59 28.60 0.27
N ALA A 150 1.90 28.32 -1.00
CA ALA A 150 2.30 29.35 -1.96
C ALA A 150 1.17 30.36 -2.26
N ARG A 151 -0.10 30.03 -1.97
CA ARG A 151 -1.26 30.83 -2.38
C ARG A 151 -2.27 30.97 -1.23
N ARG A 152 -2.02 31.90 -0.31
CA ARG A 152 -3.02 32.37 0.69
C ARG A 152 -4.27 32.94 -0.03
N SER A 153 -5.27 32.12 -0.30
CA SER A 153 -6.66 32.58 -0.45
C SER A 153 -7.42 32.33 0.85
N PRO A 154 -8.07 33.34 1.47
CA PRO A 154 -8.71 33.20 2.78
C PRO A 154 -10.00 32.36 2.82
N GLY A 155 -10.42 31.72 1.72
CA GLY A 155 -11.63 30.90 1.71
C GLY A 155 -11.56 29.83 0.62
N GLY A 156 -11.62 28.56 1.01
CA GLY A 156 -11.87 27.44 0.09
C GLY A 156 -10.86 26.28 0.07
N SER A 157 -9.80 26.29 0.89
CA SER A 157 -8.88 25.14 0.98
C SER A 157 -9.43 24.08 1.95
N MET A 158 -9.86 22.92 1.45
CA MET A 158 -10.10 21.70 2.26
C MET A 158 -8.86 21.42 3.14
N PRO A 159 -8.96 21.26 4.47
CA PRO A 159 -7.81 20.89 5.30
C PRO A 159 -7.13 19.57 4.85
N PRO A 160 -5.80 19.44 5.00
CA PRO A 160 -5.02 18.23 4.68
C PRO A 160 -5.61 16.91 5.18
N CYS A 161 -6.26 16.92 6.35
CA CYS A 161 -6.89 15.75 6.94
C CYS A 161 -8.02 15.19 6.07
N GLU A 162 -8.77 16.05 5.38
CA GLU A 162 -9.97 15.64 4.64
C GLU A 162 -9.66 14.84 3.36
N LEU A 163 -8.51 15.03 2.71
CA LEU A 163 -8.13 14.25 1.53
C LEU A 163 -7.70 12.83 1.92
N MET A 164 -6.92 12.69 2.99
CA MET A 164 -6.50 11.38 3.49
C MET A 164 -7.71 10.59 3.99
N GLU A 165 -8.58 11.25 4.75
CA GLU A 165 -9.84 10.71 5.25
C GLU A 165 -10.84 10.43 4.13
N ALA A 166 -10.77 11.13 2.99
CA ALA A 166 -11.61 10.82 1.84
C ALA A 166 -11.40 9.39 1.32
N PHE A 167 -10.18 8.86 1.37
CA PHE A 167 -9.88 7.50 0.92
C PHE A 167 -10.17 6.42 1.97
N ASP A 168 -10.47 6.82 3.20
CA ASP A 168 -10.89 5.95 4.29
C ASP A 168 -12.12 6.55 4.94
N ASP A 169 -13.24 6.50 4.23
CA ASP A 169 -14.48 7.16 4.63
C ASP A 169 -14.92 6.63 6.01
N LEU A 170 -14.57 7.38 7.06
CA LEU A 170 -14.98 7.14 8.43
C LEU A 170 -16.37 7.73 8.71
N THR A 171 -16.92 8.51 7.76
CA THR A 171 -18.25 9.11 7.88
C THR A 171 -19.34 8.04 7.70
N PRO A 172 -20.51 8.26 8.34
CA PRO A 172 -21.15 7.17 9.00
C PRO A 172 -22.30 6.53 8.22
N PHE A 173 -22.16 5.24 7.94
CA PHE A 173 -23.21 4.29 8.32
C PHE A 173 -23.48 4.29 9.85
N ARG A 174 -22.66 4.99 10.69
CA ARG A 174 -22.89 5.23 12.15
C ARG A 174 -24.20 5.99 12.53
N ARG A 175 -25.24 6.07 11.71
CA ARG A 175 -26.57 6.47 12.20
C ARG A 175 -27.73 5.55 11.81
N HIS A 176 -27.49 4.54 10.97
CA HIS A 176 -28.54 3.54 10.65
C HIS A 176 -28.14 2.09 10.94
N SER A 177 -26.92 1.82 11.38
CA SER A 177 -26.47 0.49 11.81
C SER A 177 -26.21 0.40 13.33
N SER A 178 -26.96 1.15 14.13
CA SER A 178 -27.22 0.80 15.54
C SER A 178 -28.42 -0.14 15.65
N VAL A 179 -28.67 -0.96 14.62
CA VAL A 179 -29.36 -2.22 14.82
C VAL A 179 -28.26 -3.20 15.20
N GLU A 180 -27.98 -3.22 16.50
CA GLU A 180 -27.29 -4.32 17.17
C GLU A 180 -27.86 -5.65 16.69
N GLY A 181 -27.00 -6.64 16.51
CA GLY A 181 -27.23 -7.90 15.80
C GLY A 181 -28.25 -8.86 16.42
N SER A 182 -29.51 -8.45 16.55
CA SER A 182 -30.62 -9.33 16.96
C SER A 182 -31.80 -9.33 15.97
N GLY A 183 -31.60 -8.81 14.76
CA GLY A 183 -32.62 -8.86 13.71
C GLY A 183 -32.63 -10.23 13.01
N PRO A 184 -33.79 -10.70 12.50
CA PRO A 184 -33.85 -11.92 11.71
C PRO A 184 -32.99 -11.78 10.44
N LEU A 185 -32.36 -12.88 10.02
CA LEU A 185 -31.57 -12.93 8.79
C LEU A 185 -32.45 -12.54 7.58
N PRO A 186 -31.92 -11.75 6.62
CA PRO A 186 -32.68 -11.30 5.47
C PRO A 186 -32.99 -12.45 4.51
N LEU A 187 -34.25 -12.62 4.13
CA LEU A 187 -34.68 -13.65 3.19
C LEU A 187 -33.92 -13.55 1.85
N LEU A 188 -33.47 -14.70 1.34
CA LEU A 188 -32.92 -14.82 0.00
C LEU A 188 -34.03 -14.72 -1.05
N PRO A 189 -33.77 -14.10 -2.22
CA PRO A 189 -34.68 -14.19 -3.36
C PRO A 189 -34.69 -15.63 -3.92
N PRO A 190 -35.57 -15.93 -4.90
CA PRO A 190 -35.57 -17.22 -5.57
C PRO A 190 -34.16 -17.61 -6.06
N LYS A 191 -33.84 -18.90 -5.98
CA LYS A 191 -32.52 -19.48 -6.30
C LYS A 191 -31.95 -18.99 -7.64
N GLU A 192 -32.77 -18.90 -8.68
CA GLU A 192 -32.37 -18.39 -9.99
C GLU A 192 -31.85 -16.95 -9.94
N GLN A 193 -32.45 -16.09 -9.11
CA GLN A 193 -31.99 -14.72 -8.91
C GLN A 193 -30.67 -14.70 -8.13
N VAL A 194 -30.51 -15.57 -7.13
CA VAL A 194 -29.24 -15.70 -6.40
C VAL A 194 -28.11 -16.10 -7.35
N ILE A 195 -28.34 -17.09 -8.22
CA ILE A 195 -27.35 -17.51 -9.23
C ILE A 195 -26.94 -16.34 -10.15
N LYS A 196 -27.93 -15.56 -10.64
CA LYS A 196 -27.65 -14.36 -11.46
C LYS A 196 -26.82 -13.33 -10.71
N HIS A 197 -27.18 -13.04 -9.45
CA HIS A 197 -26.46 -12.09 -8.63
C HIS A 197 -25.03 -12.54 -8.30
N VAL A 198 -24.83 -13.82 -7.96
CA VAL A 198 -23.52 -14.43 -7.72
C VAL A 198 -22.66 -14.34 -8.98
N SER A 199 -23.19 -14.77 -10.14
CA SER A 199 -22.46 -14.67 -11.41
C SER A 199 -22.03 -13.24 -11.72
N TYR A 200 -22.93 -12.26 -11.49
CA TYR A 200 -22.61 -10.85 -11.67
C TYR A 200 -21.52 -10.36 -10.70
N ALA A 201 -21.58 -10.77 -9.43
CA ALA A 201 -20.56 -10.41 -8.43
C ALA A 201 -19.18 -10.97 -8.80
N CYS A 202 -19.10 -12.22 -9.28
CA CYS A 202 -17.85 -12.82 -9.74
C CYS A 202 -17.26 -12.04 -10.93
N LYS A 203 -18.10 -11.71 -11.92
CA LYS A 203 -17.68 -11.00 -13.15
C LYS A 203 -17.28 -9.55 -12.91
N THR A 204 -17.84 -8.88 -11.90
CA THR A 204 -17.63 -7.44 -11.68
C THR A 204 -16.83 -7.11 -10.43
N ALA A 205 -17.15 -7.70 -9.27
CA ALA A 205 -16.59 -7.32 -7.98
C ALA A 205 -15.35 -8.13 -7.58
N LEU A 206 -15.26 -9.38 -8.03
CA LEU A 206 -14.20 -10.34 -7.70
C LEU A 206 -13.18 -10.56 -8.82
N VAL A 207 -13.11 -9.66 -9.81
CA VAL A 207 -12.09 -9.75 -10.87
C VAL A 207 -10.69 -9.86 -10.26
N CYS A 208 -9.93 -10.85 -10.73
CA CYS A 208 -8.61 -11.29 -10.22
C CYS A 208 -8.56 -11.83 -8.78
N HIS A 209 -9.69 -11.87 -8.05
CA HIS A 209 -9.78 -12.28 -6.64
C HIS A 209 -10.87 -13.34 -6.40
N ASP A 210 -11.39 -13.93 -7.46
CA ASP A 210 -12.33 -15.03 -7.35
C ASP A 210 -11.61 -16.24 -6.73
N CYS A 211 -12.12 -16.70 -5.60
CA CYS A 211 -11.64 -17.86 -4.86
C CYS A 211 -12.76 -18.89 -4.58
N LEU A 212 -13.87 -18.79 -5.31
CA LEU A 212 -14.99 -19.72 -5.16
C LEU A 212 -14.66 -21.08 -5.79
N ASP A 213 -15.16 -22.13 -5.12
CA ASP A 213 -15.26 -23.46 -5.73
C ASP A 213 -16.55 -23.52 -6.54
N HIS A 214 -16.52 -23.03 -7.78
CA HIS A 214 -17.70 -22.98 -8.66
C HIS A 214 -18.34 -24.35 -8.90
N LYS A 215 -17.57 -25.45 -8.82
CA LYS A 215 -18.09 -26.81 -8.97
C LYS A 215 -18.93 -27.20 -7.77
N ARG A 216 -18.43 -26.98 -6.55
CA ARG A 216 -19.16 -27.31 -5.31
C ARG A 216 -20.27 -26.29 -4.99
N PHE A 217 -20.12 -25.04 -5.42
CA PHE A 217 -21.05 -23.95 -5.10
C PHE A 217 -22.49 -24.28 -5.49
N SER A 218 -22.72 -24.85 -6.68
CA SER A 218 -24.08 -25.20 -7.13
C SER A 218 -24.75 -26.20 -6.18
N GLY A 219 -24.05 -27.28 -5.83
CA GLY A 219 -24.60 -28.30 -4.94
C GLY A 219 -24.83 -27.79 -3.51
N GLN A 220 -23.95 -26.93 -3.00
CA GLN A 220 -24.17 -26.26 -1.70
C GLN A 220 -25.38 -25.32 -1.74
N LEU A 221 -25.58 -24.61 -2.86
CA LEU A 221 -26.75 -23.75 -3.05
C LEU A 221 -28.04 -24.56 -3.18
N ASP A 222 -28.01 -25.70 -3.87
CA ASP A 222 -29.15 -26.61 -3.96
C ASP A 222 -29.57 -27.07 -2.56
N ARG A 223 -28.62 -27.59 -1.78
CA ARG A 223 -28.82 -28.01 -0.40
C ARG A 223 -29.37 -26.88 0.48
N LEU A 224 -28.82 -25.68 0.37
CA LEU A 224 -29.25 -24.52 1.17
C LEU A 224 -30.74 -24.17 0.92
N PHE A 225 -31.21 -24.27 -0.32
CA PHE A 225 -32.61 -23.98 -0.67
C PHE A 225 -33.58 -25.14 -0.39
N GLU A 226 -33.07 -26.37 -0.25
CA GLU A 226 -33.85 -27.57 0.06
C GLU A 226 -33.97 -27.85 1.57
N THR A 227 -33.08 -27.27 2.37
CA THR A 227 -33.04 -27.44 3.83
C THR A 227 -33.84 -26.33 4.53
N ASP A 228 -34.58 -26.67 5.58
CA ASP A 228 -35.26 -25.66 6.40
C ASP A 228 -34.22 -24.77 7.12
N PRO A 229 -34.36 -23.44 7.16
CA PRO A 229 -33.45 -22.55 7.89
C PRO A 229 -33.25 -22.90 9.38
N GLU A 230 -34.22 -23.54 10.05
CA GLU A 230 -34.07 -23.99 11.44
C GLU A 230 -33.16 -25.23 11.57
N GLU A 231 -32.93 -25.95 10.47
CA GLU A 231 -32.13 -27.18 10.41
C GLU A 231 -30.71 -26.97 9.85
N TYR A 232 -30.33 -25.72 9.56
CA TYR A 232 -29.01 -25.41 9.02
C TYR A 232 -27.89 -25.90 9.95
N SER A 233 -26.96 -26.66 9.36
CA SER A 233 -25.72 -27.01 10.05
C SER A 233 -24.78 -25.80 10.08
N ALA A 234 -23.76 -25.84 10.94
CA ALA A 234 -22.73 -24.81 10.98
C ALA A 234 -21.99 -24.62 9.63
N ASP A 235 -21.94 -25.65 8.78
CA ASP A 235 -21.37 -25.52 7.44
C ASP A 235 -22.34 -24.83 6.47
N ASP A 236 -23.65 -25.07 6.61
CA ASP A 236 -24.68 -24.38 5.83
C ASP A 236 -24.72 -22.88 6.18
N GLU A 237 -24.58 -22.53 7.46
CA GLU A 237 -24.49 -21.13 7.92
C GLU A 237 -23.25 -20.41 7.37
N ARG A 238 -22.08 -21.07 7.36
CA ARG A 238 -20.86 -20.51 6.78
C ARG A 238 -20.97 -20.32 5.28
N PHE A 239 -21.56 -21.27 4.57
CA PHE A 239 -21.85 -21.13 3.15
C PHE A 239 -22.87 -20.01 2.88
N LEU A 240 -23.92 -19.91 3.71
CA LEU A 240 -24.89 -18.82 3.65
C LEU A 240 -24.21 -17.46 3.84
N ALA A 241 -23.20 -17.36 4.70
CA ALA A 241 -22.40 -16.14 4.85
C ALA A 241 -21.69 -15.73 3.54
N VAL A 242 -21.19 -16.70 2.77
CA VAL A 242 -20.60 -16.47 1.43
C VAL A 242 -21.67 -15.95 0.47
N VAL A 243 -22.84 -16.61 0.42
CA VAL A 243 -23.97 -16.20 -0.44
C VAL A 243 -24.38 -14.77 -0.12
N TYR A 244 -24.57 -14.42 1.15
CA TYR A 244 -24.91 -13.06 1.56
C TYR A 244 -23.82 -12.04 1.19
N ALA A 245 -22.53 -12.39 1.32
CA ALA A 245 -21.45 -11.51 0.89
C ALA A 245 -21.50 -11.25 -0.62
N LEU A 246 -21.72 -12.29 -1.43
CA LEU A 246 -21.82 -12.18 -2.90
C LEU A 246 -23.05 -11.38 -3.32
N MET A 247 -24.20 -11.58 -2.67
CA MET A 247 -25.41 -10.79 -2.90
C MET A 247 -25.16 -9.31 -2.60
N SER A 248 -24.45 -9.00 -1.52
CA SER A 248 -24.11 -7.63 -1.16
C SER A 248 -23.21 -6.95 -2.20
N LEU A 249 -22.19 -7.66 -2.70
CA LEU A 249 -21.31 -7.19 -3.76
C LEU A 249 -22.09 -6.97 -5.07
N SER A 250 -22.93 -7.93 -5.46
CA SER A 250 -23.74 -7.84 -6.67
C SER A 250 -24.59 -6.58 -6.69
N MET A 251 -25.31 -6.31 -5.59
CA MET A 251 -26.16 -5.13 -5.45
C MET A 251 -25.36 -3.82 -5.38
N ARG A 252 -24.14 -3.87 -4.85
CA ARG A 252 -23.25 -2.69 -4.76
C ARG A 252 -22.65 -2.29 -6.09
N TYR A 253 -22.34 -3.26 -6.95
CA TYR A 253 -21.76 -3.08 -8.29
C TYR A 253 -22.82 -3.06 -9.40
N SER A 254 -24.11 -3.18 -9.08
CA SER A 254 -25.19 -3.11 -10.06
C SER A 254 -25.18 -1.75 -10.75
N PRO A 255 -25.35 -1.69 -12.08
CA PRO A 255 -25.20 -0.46 -12.85
C PRO A 255 -26.24 0.59 -12.42
N SER A 256 -25.83 1.85 -12.47
CA SER A 256 -26.70 2.99 -12.21
C SER A 256 -27.36 3.43 -13.51
N ASP A 257 -28.38 2.71 -14.00
CA ASP A 257 -29.09 3.13 -15.21
C ASP A 257 -29.82 4.48 -14.98
N SER A 258 -29.75 5.36 -15.96
CA SER A 258 -30.16 6.76 -15.84
C SER A 258 -31.66 6.96 -16.09
N ALA A 259 -32.40 7.23 -15.01
CA ALA A 259 -33.64 8.02 -14.96
C ALA A 259 -33.94 8.35 -13.48
N HIS A 260 -34.52 9.51 -13.17
CA HIS A 260 -34.80 9.94 -11.79
C HIS A 260 -35.64 8.93 -10.95
N GLN A 261 -36.44 8.07 -11.59
CA GLN A 261 -37.16 6.96 -10.92
C GLN A 261 -36.28 5.74 -10.58
N VAL A 262 -35.16 5.55 -11.29
CA VAL A 262 -34.21 4.45 -11.05
C VAL A 262 -33.32 4.75 -9.83
N GLN A 263 -33.12 6.03 -9.48
CA GLN A 263 -32.24 6.39 -8.36
C GLN A 263 -32.78 5.98 -6.98
N GLU A 264 -34.10 6.05 -6.76
CA GLU A 264 -34.73 5.45 -5.56
C GLU A 264 -34.66 3.92 -5.58
N SER A 265 -34.81 3.30 -6.76
CA SER A 265 -34.67 1.85 -6.94
C SER A 265 -33.25 1.36 -6.62
N LEU A 266 -32.24 2.09 -7.10
CA LEU A 266 -30.82 1.82 -6.86
C LEU A 266 -30.45 2.06 -5.39
N GLY A 267 -30.96 3.13 -4.78
CA GLY A 267 -30.82 3.38 -3.35
C GLY A 267 -31.39 2.22 -2.51
N ARG A 268 -32.55 1.69 -2.91
CA ARG A 268 -33.16 0.49 -2.29
C ARG A 268 -32.33 -0.77 -2.52
N ALA A 269 -31.79 -0.98 -3.71
CA ALA A 269 -30.91 -2.12 -4.00
C ALA A 269 -29.62 -2.06 -3.15
N LYS A 270 -28.97 -0.90 -3.07
CA LYS A 270 -27.78 -0.68 -2.21
C LYS A 270 -28.10 -0.89 -0.72
N LEU A 271 -29.25 -0.42 -0.25
CA LEU A 271 -29.73 -0.65 1.12
C LEU A 271 -30.02 -2.14 1.40
N ARG A 272 -30.61 -2.85 0.44
CA ARG A 272 -30.81 -4.30 0.56
C ARG A 272 -29.47 -5.04 0.57
N GLY A 273 -28.53 -4.62 -0.26
CA GLY A 273 -27.15 -5.10 -0.27
C GLY A 273 -26.47 -4.94 1.08
N SER A 274 -26.63 -3.79 1.75
CA SER A 274 -26.04 -3.58 3.08
C SER A 274 -26.63 -4.49 4.16
N ARG A 275 -27.91 -4.89 4.05
CA ARG A 275 -28.52 -5.88 4.95
C ARG A 275 -27.92 -7.26 4.76
N TYR A 276 -27.72 -7.70 3.51
CA TYR A 276 -27.02 -8.95 3.23
C TYR A 276 -25.57 -8.89 3.74
N PHE A 277 -24.87 -7.77 3.55
CA PHE A 277 -23.53 -7.59 4.09
C PHE A 277 -23.49 -7.74 5.62
N GLN A 278 -24.43 -7.12 6.35
CA GLN A 278 -24.51 -7.25 7.80
C GLN A 278 -24.79 -8.69 8.24
N ALA A 279 -25.71 -9.39 7.57
CA ALA A 279 -26.01 -10.79 7.84
C ALA A 279 -24.80 -11.71 7.60
N SER A 280 -24.05 -11.48 6.52
CA SER A 280 -22.80 -12.20 6.25
C SER A 280 -21.78 -12.01 7.39
N ARG A 281 -21.66 -10.80 7.93
CA ARG A 281 -20.73 -10.53 9.04
C ARG A 281 -21.13 -11.22 10.33
N GLN A 282 -22.42 -11.17 10.68
CA GLN A 282 -22.96 -11.85 11.86
C GLN A 282 -22.61 -13.35 11.84
N LEU A 283 -22.89 -14.02 10.72
CA LEU A 283 -22.63 -15.45 10.55
C LEU A 283 -21.13 -15.84 10.59
N VAL A 284 -20.20 -14.90 10.37
CA VAL A 284 -18.75 -15.16 10.46
C VAL A 284 -18.20 -14.83 11.84
N GLU A 285 -18.69 -13.77 12.48
CA GLU A 285 -18.25 -13.34 13.81
C GLU A 285 -18.66 -14.34 14.91
N ASP A 286 -19.80 -15.03 14.74
CA ASP A 286 -20.32 -16.00 15.70
C ASP A 286 -19.58 -17.35 15.70
N VAL A 287 -18.55 -17.52 14.86
CA VAL A 287 -17.90 -18.82 14.61
C VAL A 287 -16.54 -18.96 15.29
N GLU A 288 -16.44 -19.89 16.25
CA GLU A 288 -15.17 -20.20 16.94
C GLU A 288 -14.11 -20.87 16.03
N ARG A 289 -14.54 -21.65 15.02
CA ARG A 289 -13.66 -22.40 14.11
C ARG A 289 -13.89 -22.04 12.65
N HIS A 290 -12.85 -21.56 11.99
CA HIS A 290 -12.92 -21.12 10.59
C HIS A 290 -12.74 -22.30 9.62
N ASN A 291 -13.40 -22.21 8.46
CA ASN A 291 -13.23 -23.11 7.32
C ASN A 291 -12.99 -22.29 6.04
N LEU A 292 -12.88 -22.94 4.88
CA LEU A 292 -12.67 -22.21 3.63
C LEU A 292 -13.81 -21.24 3.27
N ASP A 293 -15.05 -21.57 3.62
CA ASP A 293 -16.21 -20.72 3.32
C ASP A 293 -16.23 -19.46 4.19
N SER A 294 -15.87 -19.55 5.47
CA SER A 294 -15.71 -18.35 6.29
C SER A 294 -14.57 -17.45 5.79
N LEU A 295 -13.46 -18.01 5.30
CA LEU A 295 -12.39 -17.24 4.66
C LEU A 295 -12.86 -16.57 3.35
N ARG A 296 -13.62 -17.27 2.49
CA ARG A 296 -14.22 -16.71 1.27
C ARG A 296 -15.18 -15.57 1.60
N ALA A 297 -15.98 -15.72 2.66
CA ALA A 297 -16.86 -14.67 3.15
C ALA A 297 -16.05 -13.44 3.59
N LEU A 298 -14.96 -13.61 4.36
CA LEU A 298 -14.08 -12.51 4.76
C LEU A 298 -13.41 -11.81 3.57
N ILE A 299 -12.99 -12.54 2.54
CA ILE A 299 -12.47 -11.97 1.29
C ILE A 299 -13.55 -11.10 0.64
N CYS A 300 -14.76 -11.63 0.45
CA CYS A 300 -15.88 -10.90 -0.15
C CYS A 300 -16.29 -9.68 0.69
N GLN A 301 -16.28 -9.79 2.03
CA GLN A 301 -16.55 -8.69 2.95
C GLN A 301 -15.48 -7.59 2.84
N GLY A 302 -14.20 -7.96 2.74
CA GLY A 302 -13.11 -7.03 2.48
C GLY A 302 -13.29 -6.27 1.15
N ARG A 303 -13.73 -6.98 0.09
CA ARG A 303 -14.09 -6.35 -1.20
C ARG A 303 -15.29 -5.39 -1.07
N TYR A 304 -16.26 -5.73 -0.23
CA TYR A 304 -17.40 -4.85 0.04
C TYR A 304 -16.95 -3.59 0.78
N PHE A 305 -16.12 -3.70 1.83
CA PHE A 305 -15.55 -2.52 2.49
C PHE A 305 -14.78 -1.61 1.54
N LEU A 306 -13.96 -2.18 0.64
CA LEU A 306 -13.29 -1.41 -0.40
C LEU A 306 -14.28 -0.67 -1.30
N SER A 307 -15.36 -1.31 -1.73
CA SER A 307 -16.38 -0.66 -2.57
C SER A 307 -17.12 0.51 -1.90
N MET A 308 -16.99 0.61 -0.58
CA MET A 308 -17.51 1.70 0.26
C MET A 308 -16.40 2.70 0.64
N SER A 309 -15.22 2.61 0.02
CA SER A 309 -14.04 3.41 0.36
C SER A 309 -13.61 3.29 1.83
N MET A 310 -13.84 2.14 2.48
CA MET A 310 -13.48 1.88 3.88
C MET A 310 -12.21 1.02 3.94
N VAL A 311 -11.08 1.56 3.48
CA VAL A 311 -9.82 0.82 3.33
C VAL A 311 -9.28 0.28 4.65
N SER A 312 -9.40 1.01 5.76
CA SER A 312 -8.95 0.53 7.08
C SER A 312 -9.78 -0.65 7.57
N LYS A 313 -11.10 -0.62 7.36
CA LYS A 313 -11.97 -1.76 7.70
C LYS A 313 -11.70 -2.96 6.81
N ALA A 314 -11.46 -2.74 5.52
CA ALA A 314 -11.04 -3.80 4.61
C ALA A 314 -9.73 -4.45 5.10
N HIS A 315 -8.74 -3.64 5.50
CA HIS A 315 -7.48 -4.13 6.04
C HIS A 315 -7.69 -4.98 7.32
N THR A 316 -8.48 -4.51 8.28
CA THR A 316 -8.80 -5.28 9.49
C THR A 316 -9.50 -6.61 9.16
N CYS A 317 -10.48 -6.60 8.26
CA CYS A 317 -11.21 -7.79 7.82
C CYS A 317 -10.27 -8.82 7.18
N ILE A 318 -9.42 -8.39 6.25
CA ILE A 318 -8.45 -9.28 5.58
C ILE A 318 -7.38 -9.76 6.56
N SER A 319 -6.93 -8.91 7.49
CA SER A 319 -6.01 -9.30 8.56
C SER A 319 -6.58 -10.41 9.45
N ALA A 320 -7.86 -10.34 9.78
CA ALA A 320 -8.56 -11.40 10.51
C ALA A 320 -8.60 -12.71 9.68
N GLY A 321 -8.89 -12.61 8.38
CA GLY A 321 -8.85 -13.74 7.45
C GLY A 321 -7.46 -14.38 7.35
N VAL A 322 -6.40 -13.58 7.22
CA VAL A 322 -5.01 -14.06 7.26
C VAL A 322 -4.71 -14.76 8.58
N SER A 323 -5.12 -14.17 9.71
CA SER A 323 -4.94 -14.76 11.03
C SER A 323 -5.67 -16.12 11.16
N ALA A 324 -6.89 -16.23 10.63
CA ALA A 324 -7.64 -17.48 10.59
C ALA A 324 -6.96 -18.53 9.69
N ALA A 325 -6.52 -18.15 8.48
CA ALA A 325 -5.78 -19.02 7.58
C ALA A 325 -4.47 -19.55 8.20
N LEU A 326 -3.76 -18.74 8.99
CA LEU A 326 -2.59 -19.18 9.74
C LEU A 326 -2.93 -20.27 10.76
N ARG A 327 -4.02 -20.10 11.55
CA ARG A 327 -4.50 -21.10 12.51
C ARG A 327 -4.97 -22.39 11.84
N MET A 328 -5.48 -22.30 10.61
CA MET A 328 -5.83 -23.44 9.76
C MET A 328 -4.60 -24.12 9.11
N GLY A 329 -3.40 -23.56 9.26
CA GLY A 329 -2.17 -24.12 8.71
C GLY A 329 -1.95 -23.91 7.20
N LEU A 330 -2.74 -23.03 6.55
CA LEU A 330 -2.74 -22.89 5.08
C LEU A 330 -1.45 -22.31 4.49
N HIS A 331 -0.62 -21.70 5.34
CA HIS A 331 0.69 -21.14 4.98
C HIS A 331 1.79 -22.20 4.87
N THR A 332 1.53 -23.45 5.27
CA THR A 332 2.55 -24.49 5.36
C THR A 332 2.55 -25.39 4.12
N SER A 333 3.73 -25.68 3.56
CA SER A 333 3.90 -26.63 2.43
C SER A 333 4.06 -28.08 2.90
N GLY A 334 3.74 -28.39 4.16
CA GLY A 334 4.07 -29.67 4.79
C GLY A 334 3.31 -30.85 4.18
N SER A 335 4.05 -31.86 3.70
CA SER A 335 3.50 -33.06 3.05
C SER A 335 2.57 -33.88 3.94
N GLN A 336 2.80 -33.92 5.27
CA GLN A 336 2.00 -34.73 6.19
C GLN A 336 0.57 -34.22 6.40
N GLY A 337 0.38 -32.89 6.45
CA GLY A 337 -0.95 -32.28 6.56
C GLY A 337 -1.69 -32.26 5.23
N LEU A 338 -0.96 -32.04 4.13
CA LEU A 338 -1.52 -32.04 2.77
C LEU A 338 -1.94 -33.45 2.30
N ALA A 339 -1.33 -34.53 2.82
CA ALA A 339 -1.67 -35.91 2.48
C ALA A 339 -3.11 -36.32 2.87
N LEU A 340 -3.77 -35.56 3.74
CA LEU A 340 -5.16 -35.81 4.15
C LEU A 340 -6.19 -35.29 3.14
N PHE A 341 -5.77 -34.46 2.19
CA PHE A 341 -6.67 -33.76 1.27
C PHE A 341 -6.53 -34.29 -0.15
N SER A 342 -7.63 -34.27 -0.90
CA SER A 342 -7.58 -34.49 -2.34
C SER A 342 -6.81 -33.37 -3.05
N ARG A 343 -6.34 -33.62 -4.28
CA ARG A 343 -5.66 -32.59 -5.09
C ARG A 343 -6.53 -31.34 -5.28
N ASP A 344 -7.82 -31.52 -5.52
CA ASP A 344 -8.78 -30.43 -5.68
C ASP A 344 -8.91 -29.61 -4.38
N GLU A 345 -8.94 -30.26 -3.22
CA GLU A 345 -9.00 -29.57 -1.94
C GLU A 345 -7.72 -28.79 -1.65
N ILE A 346 -6.54 -29.37 -1.91
CA ILE A 346 -5.27 -28.64 -1.77
C ILE A 346 -5.28 -27.38 -2.65
N PHE A 347 -5.75 -27.51 -3.88
CA PHE A 347 -5.89 -26.37 -4.79
C PHE A 347 -6.81 -25.29 -4.21
N GLN A 348 -7.99 -25.65 -3.69
CA GLN A 348 -8.90 -24.68 -3.08
C GLN A 348 -8.28 -23.97 -1.86
N HIS A 349 -7.53 -24.70 -1.02
CA HIS A 349 -6.82 -24.10 0.12
C HIS A 349 -5.77 -23.08 -0.35
N ARG A 350 -4.95 -23.44 -1.35
CA ARG A 350 -3.94 -22.55 -1.93
C ARG A 350 -4.59 -21.32 -2.58
N ARG A 351 -5.71 -21.49 -3.29
CA ARG A 351 -6.43 -20.39 -3.94
C ARG A 351 -6.97 -19.36 -2.95
N VAL A 352 -7.65 -19.81 -1.90
CA VAL A 352 -8.16 -18.93 -0.85
C VAL A 352 -7.01 -18.21 -0.13
N PHE A 353 -5.93 -18.94 0.21
CA PHE A 353 -4.77 -18.36 0.86
C PHE A 353 -4.04 -17.34 -0.02
N ALA A 354 -3.86 -17.63 -1.31
CA ALA A 354 -3.27 -16.74 -2.29
C ALA A 354 -4.04 -15.43 -2.42
N VAL A 355 -5.37 -15.49 -2.55
CA VAL A 355 -6.21 -14.27 -2.65
C VAL A 355 -6.16 -13.46 -1.36
N LEU A 356 -6.18 -14.10 -0.19
CA LEU A 356 -5.97 -13.41 1.10
C LEU A 356 -4.61 -12.70 1.14
N ASN A 357 -3.54 -13.38 0.71
CA ASN A 357 -2.21 -12.79 0.69
C ASN A 357 -2.12 -11.63 -0.30
N MET A 358 -2.70 -11.75 -1.49
CA MET A 358 -2.76 -10.66 -2.48
C MET A 358 -3.48 -9.43 -1.92
N MET A 359 -4.67 -9.63 -1.33
CA MET A 359 -5.43 -8.52 -0.73
C MET A 359 -4.69 -7.91 0.47
N ASN A 360 -4.00 -8.71 1.27
CA ASN A 360 -3.19 -8.22 2.38
C ASN A 360 -1.99 -7.39 1.89
N THR A 361 -1.22 -7.89 0.92
CA THR A 361 -0.12 -7.15 0.30
C THR A 361 -0.61 -5.83 -0.25
N TYR A 362 -1.69 -5.84 -1.03
CA TYR A 362 -2.31 -4.64 -1.57
C TYR A 362 -2.68 -3.62 -0.49
N LEU A 363 -3.47 -4.02 0.50
CA LEU A 363 -3.97 -3.12 1.53
C LEU A 363 -2.82 -2.57 2.41
N SER A 364 -1.85 -3.41 2.74
CA SER A 364 -0.64 -2.98 3.44
C SER A 364 0.16 -1.96 2.62
N SER A 365 0.36 -2.20 1.31
CA SER A 365 1.05 -1.25 0.43
C SER A 365 0.30 0.08 0.27
N LEU A 366 -1.04 0.07 0.22
CA LEU A 366 -1.85 1.29 0.14
C LEU A 366 -1.75 2.16 1.40
N LEU A 367 -1.85 1.53 2.56
CA LEU A 367 -1.83 2.17 3.87
C LEU A 367 -0.40 2.44 4.38
N GLY A 368 0.62 1.90 3.72
CA GLY A 368 2.01 1.98 4.17
C GLY A 368 2.29 1.14 5.42
N LEU A 369 1.47 0.13 5.69
CA LEU A 369 1.60 -0.74 6.87
C LEU A 369 2.58 -1.89 6.60
N PRO A 370 3.24 -2.42 7.65
CA PRO A 370 3.97 -3.68 7.54
C PRO A 370 3.03 -4.82 7.18
N LYS A 371 3.46 -5.67 6.24
CA LYS A 371 2.72 -6.88 5.87
C LYS A 371 2.74 -7.89 7.02
N ILE A 372 1.60 -8.55 7.26
CA ILE A 372 1.46 -9.60 8.29
C ILE A 372 2.26 -10.86 7.92
N LEU A 373 2.13 -11.33 6.68
CA LEU A 373 2.83 -12.52 6.17
C LEU A 373 4.14 -12.09 5.51
N LYS A 374 5.28 -12.62 5.95
CA LYS A 374 6.57 -12.43 5.25
C LYS A 374 6.85 -13.64 4.38
N GLY A 375 7.63 -13.47 3.30
CA GLY A 375 7.94 -14.57 2.38
C GLY A 375 8.56 -15.82 3.03
N ALA A 376 9.28 -15.68 4.14
CA ALA A 376 9.82 -16.82 4.89
C ALA A 376 8.75 -17.64 5.63
N ASP A 377 7.62 -17.02 5.97
CA ASP A 377 6.55 -17.64 6.78
C ASP A 377 5.60 -18.50 5.93
N THR A 378 5.68 -18.40 4.59
CA THR A 378 4.70 -18.99 3.68
C THR A 378 5.19 -20.21 2.89
N GLY A 379 6.45 -20.61 3.03
CA GLY A 379 7.02 -21.72 2.24
C GLY A 379 6.77 -21.56 0.73
N SER A 380 6.58 -22.68 0.02
CA SER A 380 6.18 -22.70 -1.40
C SER A 380 4.67 -22.54 -1.62
N THR A 381 3.86 -22.31 -0.57
CA THR A 381 2.39 -22.29 -0.67
C THR A 381 1.80 -21.07 -1.38
N LEU A 382 2.60 -20.00 -1.51
CA LEU A 382 2.19 -18.80 -2.25
C LEU A 382 2.18 -19.03 -3.76
N GLY A 383 2.78 -20.08 -4.30
CA GLY A 383 2.46 -20.47 -5.66
C GLY A 383 1.02 -20.98 -5.67
N LEU A 384 0.10 -20.26 -6.33
CA LEU A 384 -1.15 -20.91 -6.78
C LEU A 384 -0.83 -22.20 -7.55
N TYR A 385 0.39 -22.31 -8.09
CA TYR A 385 0.88 -23.43 -8.87
C TYR A 385 2.23 -23.92 -8.37
N ASP A 386 2.26 -25.22 -8.18
CA ASP A 386 3.46 -26.06 -8.11
C ASP A 386 3.67 -26.58 -9.54
N GLU A 387 4.88 -26.54 -10.06
CA GLU A 387 5.20 -27.06 -11.41
C GLU A 387 4.85 -28.56 -11.55
N ASP A 388 4.62 -29.25 -10.43
CA ASP A 388 4.24 -30.67 -10.33
C ASP A 388 2.73 -30.95 -10.52
N LEU A 389 1.87 -29.92 -10.70
CA LEU A 389 0.45 -30.09 -11.05
C LEU A 389 0.23 -29.65 -12.51
N PRO A 390 -0.26 -30.54 -13.39
CA PRO A 390 -0.44 -30.20 -14.79
C PRO A 390 -1.50 -29.10 -14.95
N ASP A 391 -1.15 -28.11 -15.77
CA ASP A 391 -2.05 -27.25 -16.54
C ASP A 391 -2.55 -25.93 -15.95
N GLN A 392 -1.82 -25.20 -15.09
CA GLN A 392 -2.19 -23.80 -14.76
C GLN A 392 -1.02 -22.78 -14.63
N GLY A 393 0.17 -23.11 -15.17
CA GLY A 393 1.32 -22.20 -15.26
C GLY A 393 1.25 -21.19 -16.42
N ARG A 394 2.42 -20.65 -16.84
CA ARG A 394 2.50 -19.70 -17.99
C ARG A 394 1.78 -20.22 -19.24
N THR A 395 1.96 -21.50 -19.55
CA THR A 395 1.33 -22.16 -20.71
C THR A 395 -0.19 -22.11 -20.66
N TYR A 396 -0.79 -22.36 -19.48
CA TYR A 396 -2.24 -22.30 -19.32
C TYR A 396 -2.79 -20.89 -19.45
N VAL A 397 -2.12 -19.90 -18.85
CA VAL A 397 -2.52 -18.48 -18.98
C VAL A 397 -2.54 -18.06 -20.45
N LEU A 398 -1.55 -18.47 -21.23
CA LEU A 398 -1.48 -18.19 -22.65
C LEU A 398 -2.55 -18.94 -23.47
N GLN A 399 -2.90 -20.17 -23.06
CA GLN A 399 -3.93 -20.97 -23.72
C GLN A 399 -5.37 -20.57 -23.35
N ASN A 400 -5.57 -19.96 -22.17
CA ASN A 400 -6.89 -19.66 -21.60
C ASN A 400 -6.99 -18.18 -21.18
N PRO A 401 -6.82 -17.23 -22.13
CA PRO A 401 -6.66 -15.81 -21.82
C PRO A 401 -7.92 -15.12 -21.28
N THR A 402 -9.08 -15.78 -21.35
CA THR A 402 -10.37 -15.29 -20.84
C THR A 402 -10.83 -16.05 -19.58
N ASP A 403 -10.03 -16.99 -19.07
CA ASP A 403 -10.38 -17.75 -17.87
C ASP A 403 -10.07 -16.91 -16.60
N PRO A 404 -11.03 -16.73 -15.67
CA PRO A 404 -10.79 -16.01 -14.42
C PRO A 404 -9.63 -16.56 -13.58
N SER A 405 -9.30 -17.85 -13.74
CA SER A 405 -8.15 -18.48 -13.10
C SER A 405 -6.84 -17.93 -13.65
N ALA A 406 -6.75 -17.70 -14.97
CA ALA A 406 -5.59 -17.08 -15.62
C ALA A 406 -5.35 -15.65 -15.10
N ASP A 407 -6.43 -14.87 -14.93
CA ASP A 407 -6.37 -13.52 -14.36
C ASP A 407 -5.83 -13.53 -12.92
N ALA A 408 -6.27 -14.49 -12.11
CA ALA A 408 -5.79 -14.64 -10.73
C ALA A 408 -4.28 -14.98 -10.70
N VAL A 409 -3.79 -15.82 -11.62
CA VAL A 409 -2.35 -16.13 -11.76
C VAL A 409 -1.54 -14.87 -12.06
N LEU A 410 -1.97 -14.11 -13.08
CA LEU A 410 -1.29 -12.88 -13.48
C LEU A 410 -1.28 -11.86 -12.34
N CYS A 411 -2.42 -11.69 -11.67
CA CYS A 411 -2.54 -10.78 -10.54
C CYS A 411 -1.66 -11.22 -9.35
N GLN A 412 -1.55 -12.52 -9.08
CA GLN A 412 -0.66 -13.03 -8.03
C GLN A 412 0.81 -12.75 -8.34
N LYS A 413 1.28 -13.04 -9.57
CA LYS A 413 2.66 -12.76 -9.98
C LYS A 413 3.00 -11.28 -9.77
N LEU A 414 2.09 -10.39 -10.14
CA LEU A 414 2.28 -8.95 -9.95
C LEU A 414 2.29 -8.55 -8.46
N ASN A 415 1.44 -9.16 -7.64
CA ASN A 415 1.45 -8.96 -6.18
C ASN A 415 2.78 -9.41 -5.54
N ASN A 416 3.42 -10.47 -6.05
CA ASN A 416 4.74 -10.90 -5.58
C ASN A 416 5.82 -9.84 -5.87
N ILE A 417 5.75 -9.18 -7.04
CA ILE A 417 6.64 -8.04 -7.36
C ILE A 417 6.35 -6.87 -6.41
N LEU A 418 5.08 -6.54 -6.18
CA LEU A 418 4.68 -5.48 -5.26
C LEU A 418 5.13 -5.75 -3.81
N GLU A 419 5.11 -7.01 -3.39
CA GLU A 419 5.63 -7.47 -2.10
C GLU A 419 7.13 -7.21 -2.00
N LYS A 420 7.93 -7.62 -3.00
CA LYS A 420 9.38 -7.34 -3.05
C LYS A 420 9.67 -5.84 -2.95
N ILE A 421 8.92 -5.01 -3.68
CA ILE A 421 9.02 -3.53 -3.62
C ILE A 421 8.73 -3.02 -2.20
N SER A 422 7.69 -3.53 -1.56
CA SER A 422 7.28 -3.09 -0.22
C SER A 422 8.29 -3.52 0.87
N GLU A 423 8.80 -4.74 0.80
CA GLU A 423 9.79 -5.27 1.74
C GLU A 423 11.12 -4.54 1.67
N ALA A 424 11.66 -4.32 0.46
CA ALA A 424 12.92 -3.60 0.25
C ALA A 424 12.87 -2.21 0.90
N ARG A 425 11.74 -1.52 0.77
CA ARG A 425 11.55 -0.17 1.32
C ARG A 425 11.41 -0.13 2.83
N SER A 426 10.75 -1.13 3.40
CA SER A 426 10.69 -1.29 4.85
C SER A 426 12.09 -1.51 5.44
N ALA A 427 12.95 -2.26 4.73
CA ALA A 427 14.35 -2.45 5.12
C ALA A 427 15.17 -1.16 5.01
N THR A 428 15.10 -0.44 3.88
CA THR A 428 15.81 0.83 3.68
C THR A 428 15.39 1.90 4.69
N THR A 429 14.11 1.95 5.04
CA THR A 429 13.57 2.84 6.09
C THR A 429 14.24 2.64 7.45
N LYS A 430 14.45 1.37 7.86
CA LYS A 430 15.11 1.06 9.15
C LYS A 430 16.56 1.53 9.19
N ILE A 431 17.25 1.50 8.06
CA ILE A 431 18.64 1.94 7.95
C ILE A 431 18.73 3.47 8.10
N LEU A 432 17.83 4.22 7.44
CA LEU A 432 17.83 5.69 7.48
C LEU A 432 17.44 6.29 8.83
N ILE A 433 16.58 5.61 9.61
CA ILE A 433 16.25 6.04 10.99
C ILE A 433 17.50 6.03 11.88
N HIS A 434 18.47 5.14 11.61
CA HIS A 434 19.71 5.07 12.37
C HIS A 434 20.79 6.08 11.93
N ASN A 435 20.65 6.67 10.73
CA ASN A 435 21.61 7.62 10.15
C ASN A 435 20.90 8.95 9.79
N VAL A 436 20.51 9.72 10.81
CA VAL A 436 19.88 11.03 10.64
C VAL A 436 20.82 11.96 9.85
N GLY A 437 20.40 12.37 8.64
CA GLY A 437 21.13 13.30 7.78
C GLY A 437 21.61 12.73 6.44
N GLU A 438 21.52 11.42 6.22
CA GLU A 438 21.83 10.82 4.91
C GLU A 438 20.63 10.91 3.95
N THR A 439 20.87 11.42 2.74
CA THR A 439 19.88 11.44 1.65
C THR A 439 19.49 9.99 1.30
N TYR A 440 18.19 9.71 1.22
CA TYR A 440 17.70 8.43 0.72
C TYR A 440 18.33 8.11 -0.64
N GLN A 441 19.10 7.01 -0.71
CA GLN A 441 19.61 6.46 -1.96
C GLN A 441 19.04 5.04 -2.08
N GLU A 442 18.01 4.88 -2.90
CA GLU A 442 17.57 3.54 -3.30
C GLU A 442 18.66 2.95 -4.22
N PRO A 443 19.12 1.71 -4.00
CA PRO A 443 20.11 1.11 -4.87
C PRO A 443 19.58 1.02 -6.31
N SER A 444 20.21 1.71 -7.26
CA SER A 444 19.79 1.73 -8.68
C SER A 444 19.57 0.32 -9.26
N HIS A 445 20.36 -0.65 -8.80
CA HIS A 445 20.24 -2.07 -9.18
C HIS A 445 18.88 -2.69 -8.77
N PHE A 446 18.33 -2.33 -7.61
CA PHE A 446 17.04 -2.85 -7.15
C PHE A 446 15.89 -2.37 -8.04
N VAL A 447 15.91 -1.08 -8.40
CA VAL A 447 14.91 -0.49 -9.31
C VAL A 447 14.99 -1.19 -10.67
N THR A 448 16.19 -1.31 -11.24
CA THR A 448 16.40 -1.98 -12.53
C THR A 448 15.91 -3.44 -12.53
N LEU A 449 16.12 -4.17 -11.43
CA LEU A 449 15.63 -5.55 -11.28
C LEU A 449 14.10 -5.61 -11.25
N CYS A 450 13.45 -4.73 -10.47
CA CYS A 450 11.99 -4.65 -10.44
C CYS A 450 11.41 -4.24 -11.81
N GLU A 451 12.07 -3.34 -12.53
CA GLU A 451 11.69 -2.96 -13.90
C GLU A 451 11.74 -4.14 -14.87
N ALA A 452 12.78 -4.97 -14.77
CA ALA A 452 12.91 -6.17 -15.58
C ALA A 452 11.77 -7.15 -15.30
N GLU A 453 11.47 -7.42 -14.02
CA GLU A 453 10.35 -8.30 -13.63
C GLU A 453 8.98 -7.74 -14.09
N LEU A 454 8.74 -6.44 -13.93
CA LEU A 454 7.50 -5.79 -14.39
C LEU A 454 7.36 -5.82 -15.92
N ARG A 455 8.47 -5.70 -16.65
CA ARG A 455 8.48 -5.78 -18.12
C ARG A 455 8.25 -7.20 -18.60
N GLU A 456 8.89 -8.19 -17.96
CA GLU A 456 8.67 -9.60 -18.23
C GLU A 456 7.21 -9.98 -17.99
N TRP A 457 6.65 -9.58 -16.85
CA TRP A 457 5.23 -9.80 -16.55
C TRP A 457 4.31 -9.16 -17.60
N HIS A 458 4.62 -7.96 -18.07
CA HIS A 458 3.80 -7.28 -19.09
C HIS A 458 3.86 -8.02 -20.43
N ASN A 459 5.04 -8.53 -20.81
CA ASN A 459 5.21 -9.32 -22.03
C ASN A 459 4.50 -10.69 -21.95
N ASP A 460 4.23 -11.18 -20.74
CA ASP A 460 3.49 -12.40 -20.48
C ASP A 460 1.96 -12.22 -20.52
N LEU A 461 1.44 -10.99 -20.67
CA LEU A 461 0.00 -10.80 -20.85
C LEU A 461 -0.43 -11.41 -22.19
N PRO A 462 -1.44 -12.29 -22.20
CA PRO A 462 -1.97 -12.80 -23.46
C PRO A 462 -2.67 -11.70 -24.26
N ALA A 463 -2.71 -11.81 -25.58
CA ALA A 463 -3.58 -10.96 -26.39
C ALA A 463 -5.04 -11.42 -26.25
N ILE A 464 -5.98 -10.48 -26.07
CA ILE A 464 -7.41 -10.79 -26.24
C ILE A 464 -7.68 -10.80 -27.75
N PRO A 465 -8.28 -11.87 -28.31
CA PRO A 465 -8.69 -11.91 -29.70
C PRO A 465 -9.64 -10.74 -30.03
N GLU A 466 -9.37 -10.00 -31.11
CA GLU A 466 -10.19 -8.84 -31.52
C GLU A 466 -11.64 -9.23 -31.83
N ASP A 467 -11.87 -10.48 -32.25
CA ASP A 467 -13.20 -11.03 -32.57
C ASP A 467 -14.05 -11.33 -31.33
N THR A 468 -13.46 -11.35 -30.13
CA THR A 468 -14.19 -11.58 -28.88
C THR A 468 -14.65 -10.27 -28.27
N LEU A 469 -15.92 -9.93 -28.48
CA LEU A 469 -16.67 -8.90 -27.76
C LEU A 469 -16.94 -9.31 -26.28
N ASP A 470 -15.93 -9.85 -25.60
CA ASP A 470 -16.02 -10.23 -24.19
C ASP A 470 -15.64 -9.04 -23.29
N ILE A 471 -16.67 -8.31 -22.87
CA ILE A 471 -16.55 -7.17 -21.95
C ILE A 471 -15.89 -7.60 -20.63
N VAL A 472 -16.06 -8.85 -20.19
CA VAL A 472 -15.48 -9.36 -18.93
C VAL A 472 -13.98 -9.57 -19.09
N ALA A 473 -13.54 -10.17 -20.20
CA ALA A 473 -12.12 -10.32 -20.51
C ALA A 473 -11.43 -8.97 -20.72
N LEU A 474 -12.09 -8.03 -21.41
CA LEU A 474 -11.58 -6.66 -21.53
C LEU A 474 -11.44 -6.00 -20.16
N GLN A 475 -12.45 -6.14 -19.30
CA GLN A 475 -12.43 -5.62 -17.94
C GLN A 475 -11.27 -6.21 -17.13
N SER A 476 -11.04 -7.52 -17.17
CA SER A 476 -9.96 -8.15 -16.42
C SER A 476 -8.60 -7.70 -16.90
N GLN A 477 -8.38 -7.60 -18.22
CA GLN A 477 -7.13 -7.06 -18.75
C GLN A 477 -6.87 -5.62 -18.37
N LEU A 478 -7.89 -4.75 -18.45
CA LEU A 478 -7.75 -3.37 -18.05
C LEU A 478 -7.43 -3.27 -16.55
N ILE A 479 -8.04 -4.10 -15.70
CA ILE A 479 -7.73 -4.17 -14.26
C ILE A 479 -6.27 -4.62 -14.05
N LEU A 480 -5.82 -5.67 -14.71
CA LEU A 480 -4.43 -6.17 -14.61
C LEU A 480 -3.41 -5.12 -15.03
N ARG A 481 -3.63 -4.44 -16.17
CA ARG A 481 -2.77 -3.33 -16.62
C ARG A 481 -2.79 -2.15 -15.66
N LEU A 482 -3.93 -1.89 -15.02
CA LEU A 482 -4.04 -0.84 -14.01
C LEU A 482 -3.26 -1.19 -12.73
N TRP A 483 -3.28 -2.46 -12.30
CA TRP A 483 -2.40 -2.94 -11.22
C TRP A 483 -0.92 -2.78 -11.59
N HIS A 484 -0.56 -3.05 -12.84
CA HIS A 484 0.83 -2.91 -13.31
C HIS A 484 1.30 -1.45 -13.28
N ALA A 485 0.47 -0.53 -13.78
CA ALA A 485 0.71 0.90 -13.64
C ALA A 485 0.84 1.31 -12.16
N MET A 486 0.01 0.77 -11.28
CA MET A 486 0.13 1.02 -9.83
C MET A 486 1.45 0.52 -9.26
N ALA A 487 1.93 -0.67 -9.66
CA ALA A 487 3.21 -1.20 -9.21
C ALA A 487 4.38 -0.31 -9.67
N GLN A 488 4.34 0.19 -10.91
CA GLN A 488 5.33 1.15 -11.43
C GLN A 488 5.27 2.49 -10.67
N ILE A 489 4.07 3.05 -10.48
CA ILE A 489 3.87 4.26 -9.69
C ILE A 489 4.45 4.09 -8.28
N ILE A 490 4.16 2.96 -7.64
CA ILE A 490 4.70 2.64 -6.33
C ILE A 490 6.23 2.55 -6.44
N LEU A 491 6.82 1.85 -7.41
CA LEU A 491 8.27 1.74 -7.62
C LEU A 491 8.97 3.09 -7.78
N TYR A 492 8.40 4.01 -8.56
CA TYR A 492 9.09 5.24 -8.93
C TYR A 492 8.76 6.47 -8.10
N ARG A 493 7.64 6.47 -7.35
CA ARG A 493 7.23 7.66 -6.56
C ARG A 493 8.30 8.23 -5.61
N PRO A 494 9.24 7.47 -5.00
CA PRO A 494 10.28 8.06 -4.14
C PRO A 494 11.15 9.09 -4.87
N PHE A 495 11.24 9.00 -6.20
CA PHE A 495 12.09 9.85 -7.02
C PHE A 495 11.38 11.11 -7.55
N LEU A 496 10.08 11.30 -7.28
CA LEU A 496 9.30 12.45 -7.77
C LEU A 496 9.93 13.79 -7.39
N HIS A 497 10.57 13.85 -6.22
CA HIS A 497 11.23 15.05 -5.73
C HIS A 497 12.33 15.57 -6.67
N HIS A 498 12.98 14.70 -7.46
CA HIS A 498 13.98 15.11 -8.46
C HIS A 498 13.38 15.90 -9.63
N LEU A 499 12.07 15.79 -9.89
CA LEU A 499 11.39 16.53 -10.97
C LEU A 499 11.25 18.02 -10.66
N ALA A 500 11.26 18.38 -9.38
CA ALA A 500 11.11 19.74 -8.89
C ALA A 500 12.45 20.40 -8.50
N ARG A 501 13.55 19.64 -8.50
CA ARG A 501 14.89 20.16 -8.21
C ARG A 501 15.46 20.89 -9.43
N ASP A 502 16.22 21.96 -9.17
CA ASP A 502 17.06 22.57 -10.19
C ASP A 502 18.20 21.60 -10.55
N VAL A 503 18.63 21.59 -11.81
CA VAL A 503 19.77 20.81 -12.29
C VAL A 503 21.06 21.22 -11.57
N GLN A 504 21.14 22.46 -11.07
CA GLN A 504 22.28 22.97 -10.30
C GLN A 504 22.24 22.58 -8.82
N ASP A 505 21.18 21.94 -8.33
CA ASP A 505 21.10 21.46 -6.94
C ASP A 505 22.10 20.30 -6.73
N PRO A 506 23.00 20.35 -5.73
CA PRO A 506 23.95 19.26 -5.46
C PRO A 506 23.29 17.92 -5.11
N LYS A 507 22.01 17.92 -4.71
CA LYS A 507 21.21 16.70 -4.47
C LYS A 507 20.45 16.22 -5.71
N PHE A 508 20.56 16.91 -6.84
CA PHE A 508 19.98 16.47 -8.11
C PHE A 508 20.69 15.20 -8.62
N SER A 509 19.92 14.28 -9.19
CA SER A 509 20.42 13.04 -9.78
C SER A 509 19.71 12.80 -11.10
N ILE A 510 20.47 12.57 -12.18
CA ILE A 510 19.93 12.28 -13.51
C ILE A 510 19.11 10.98 -13.48
N CYS A 511 19.65 9.90 -12.91
CA CYS A 511 18.90 8.66 -12.73
C CYS A 511 17.62 8.88 -11.91
N GLY A 512 17.69 9.72 -10.88
CA GLY A 512 16.52 10.07 -10.08
C GLY A 512 15.45 10.81 -10.88
N TYR A 513 15.86 11.73 -11.76
CA TYR A 513 14.96 12.41 -12.68
C TYR A 513 14.33 11.45 -13.71
N GLU A 514 15.10 10.49 -14.24
CA GLU A 514 14.60 9.44 -15.15
C GLU A 514 13.53 8.59 -14.47
N TYR A 515 13.78 8.14 -13.23
CA TYR A 515 12.79 7.41 -12.45
C TYR A 515 11.55 8.25 -12.12
N GLY A 516 11.74 9.52 -11.72
CA GLY A 516 10.62 10.46 -11.54
C GLY A 516 9.78 10.59 -12.81
N SER A 517 10.42 10.69 -13.97
CA SER A 517 9.76 10.79 -15.28
C SER A 517 9.00 9.51 -15.64
N ALA A 518 9.57 8.34 -15.33
CA ALA A 518 8.89 7.06 -15.46
C ALA A 518 7.62 6.98 -14.56
N CYS A 519 7.65 7.58 -13.37
CA CYS A 519 6.47 7.71 -12.52
C CYS A 519 5.34 8.52 -13.18
N VAL A 520 5.70 9.66 -13.80
CA VAL A 520 4.75 10.51 -14.54
C VAL A 520 4.16 9.75 -15.73
N GLN A 521 4.98 9.01 -16.48
CA GLN A 521 4.50 8.16 -17.59
C GLN A 521 3.52 7.09 -17.11
N ALA A 522 3.84 6.38 -16.02
CA ALA A 522 2.93 5.40 -15.43
C ALA A 522 1.61 6.03 -14.94
N ALA A 523 1.66 7.25 -14.40
CA ALA A 523 0.45 8.02 -14.05
C ALA A 523 -0.40 8.37 -15.28
N MET A 524 0.20 8.81 -16.38
CA MET A 524 -0.52 9.05 -17.64
C MET A 524 -1.16 7.78 -18.19
N GLN A 525 -0.41 6.66 -18.19
CA GLN A 525 -0.91 5.35 -18.61
C GLN A 525 -2.12 4.92 -17.77
N ALA A 526 -2.08 5.11 -16.45
CA ALA A 526 -3.22 4.81 -15.58
C ALA A 526 -4.47 5.63 -15.97
N VAL A 527 -4.32 6.93 -16.26
CA VAL A 527 -5.44 7.77 -16.70
C VAL A 527 -6.01 7.28 -18.04
N TRP A 528 -5.18 6.92 -19.01
CA TRP A 528 -5.64 6.38 -20.30
C TRP A 528 -6.35 5.03 -20.17
N LEU A 529 -5.85 4.14 -19.30
CA LEU A 529 -6.52 2.88 -19.01
C LEU A 529 -7.91 3.12 -18.40
N ILE A 530 -8.01 4.05 -17.44
CA ILE A 530 -9.28 4.42 -16.80
C ILE A 530 -10.23 5.10 -17.79
N GLU A 531 -9.73 5.89 -18.73
CA GLU A 531 -10.54 6.40 -19.84
C GLU A 531 -11.08 5.26 -20.71
N ALA A 532 -10.30 4.20 -20.95
CA ALA A 532 -10.79 3.03 -21.68
C ALA A 532 -11.93 2.31 -20.93
N PHE A 533 -11.89 2.23 -19.59
CA PHE A 533 -13.05 1.76 -18.80
C PHE A 533 -14.29 2.62 -19.05
N GLN A 534 -14.13 3.95 -19.12
CA GLN A 534 -15.25 4.88 -19.36
C GLN A 534 -15.81 4.72 -20.78
N LYS A 535 -14.94 4.69 -21.80
CA LYS A 535 -15.31 4.52 -23.21
C LYS A 535 -16.09 3.23 -23.46
N ASN A 536 -15.78 2.16 -22.72
CA ASN A 536 -16.45 0.87 -22.83
C ASN A 536 -17.61 0.68 -21.84
N SER A 537 -18.03 1.72 -21.10
CA SER A 537 -19.13 1.66 -20.12
C SER A 537 -18.92 0.66 -18.97
N ILE A 538 -17.66 0.36 -18.63
CA ILE A 538 -17.28 -0.55 -17.53
C ILE A 538 -17.00 0.25 -16.23
N LEU A 539 -16.70 1.55 -16.37
CA LEU A 539 -16.34 2.41 -15.26
C LEU A 539 -17.49 2.53 -14.23
N HIS A 540 -17.21 2.19 -12.97
CA HIS A 540 -18.18 2.20 -11.87
C HIS A 540 -17.57 2.77 -10.58
N GLU A 541 -18.37 3.49 -9.76
CA GLU A 541 -17.88 4.19 -8.56
C GLU A 541 -17.51 3.27 -7.38
N ALA A 542 -17.83 1.98 -7.50
CA ALA A 542 -17.49 0.95 -6.53
C ALA A 542 -16.04 0.44 -6.67
N TYR A 543 -15.36 0.73 -7.78
CA TYR A 543 -13.98 0.30 -7.99
C TYR A 543 -12.99 1.19 -7.21
N TYR A 544 -12.75 0.84 -5.94
CA TYR A 544 -11.79 1.56 -5.11
C TYR A 544 -10.39 1.66 -5.71
N LEU A 545 -9.91 0.59 -6.36
CA LEU A 545 -8.61 0.59 -7.03
C LEU A 545 -8.52 1.70 -8.09
N ILE A 546 -9.57 1.86 -8.89
CA ILE A 546 -9.65 2.93 -9.91
C ILE A 546 -9.63 4.29 -9.22
N LEU A 547 -10.44 4.50 -8.19
CA LEU A 547 -10.49 5.77 -7.46
C LEU A 547 -9.14 6.14 -6.85
N TYR A 548 -8.49 5.19 -6.20
CA TYR A 548 -7.19 5.36 -5.57
C TYR A 548 -6.12 5.71 -6.61
N ILE A 549 -5.99 4.93 -7.68
CA ILE A 549 -4.96 5.15 -8.69
C ILE A 549 -5.22 6.44 -9.46
N LEU A 550 -6.48 6.72 -9.81
CA LEU A 550 -6.84 7.96 -10.51
C LEU A 550 -6.52 9.19 -9.68
N GLY A 551 -6.90 9.17 -8.40
CA GLY A 551 -6.56 10.23 -7.46
C GLY A 551 -5.05 10.41 -7.34
N TYR A 552 -4.31 9.30 -7.23
CA TYR A 552 -2.86 9.35 -7.11
C TYR A 552 -2.16 9.89 -8.38
N ALA A 553 -2.55 9.36 -9.54
CA ALA A 553 -2.05 9.79 -10.84
C ALA A 553 -2.35 11.29 -11.08
N ALA A 554 -3.56 11.75 -10.79
CA ALA A 554 -3.95 13.14 -10.97
C ALA A 554 -3.07 14.10 -10.15
N HIS A 555 -2.74 13.77 -8.91
CA HIS A 555 -1.88 14.59 -8.07
C HIS A 555 -0.40 14.52 -8.50
N ILE A 556 0.10 13.36 -8.95
CA ILE A 556 1.45 13.28 -9.55
C ILE A 556 1.54 14.19 -10.78
N LEU A 557 0.54 14.14 -11.66
CA LEU A 557 0.52 14.96 -12.85
C LEU A 557 0.40 16.45 -12.51
N ALA A 558 -0.47 16.81 -11.56
CA ALA A 558 -0.57 18.18 -11.06
C ALA A 558 0.74 18.67 -10.44
N PHE A 559 1.42 17.84 -9.65
CA PHE A 559 2.75 18.14 -9.10
C PHE A 559 3.75 18.40 -10.21
N PHE A 560 3.85 17.50 -11.19
CA PHE A 560 4.80 17.64 -12.29
C PHE A 560 4.56 18.91 -13.09
N VAL A 561 3.31 19.20 -13.48
CA VAL A 561 2.96 20.39 -14.26
C VAL A 561 3.24 21.68 -13.50
N THR A 562 3.06 21.69 -12.17
CA THR A 562 3.25 22.90 -11.35
C THR A 562 4.69 23.12 -10.89
N SER A 563 5.50 22.06 -10.80
CA SER A 563 6.87 22.12 -10.28
C SER A 563 7.97 22.08 -11.35
N SER A 564 7.69 21.54 -12.54
CA SER A 564 8.70 21.37 -13.57
C SER A 564 9.07 22.71 -14.23
N SER A 565 10.38 22.99 -14.26
CA SER A 565 10.96 24.06 -15.08
C SER A 565 11.11 23.66 -16.56
N TRP A 566 11.06 22.35 -16.85
CA TRP A 566 11.33 21.74 -18.14
C TRP A 566 10.07 21.38 -18.92
N ARG A 567 9.97 21.78 -20.19
CA ARG A 567 8.72 21.77 -20.97
C ARG A 567 8.33 20.45 -21.64
N ALA A 568 9.20 19.43 -21.66
CA ALA A 568 8.88 18.16 -22.31
C ALA A 568 7.73 17.44 -21.59
N THR A 569 6.72 16.99 -22.33
CA THR A 569 5.56 16.23 -21.81
C THR A 569 4.63 17.02 -20.88
N ILE A 570 4.86 18.31 -20.60
CA ILE A 570 3.98 19.12 -19.74
C ILE A 570 2.58 19.20 -20.34
N THR A 571 2.46 19.40 -21.65
CA THR A 571 1.16 19.54 -22.31
C THR A 571 0.35 18.26 -22.22
N GLU A 572 0.94 17.11 -22.54
CA GLU A 572 0.26 15.82 -22.40
C GLU A 572 -0.09 15.50 -20.94
N SER A 573 0.81 15.83 -20.00
CA SER A 573 0.56 15.65 -18.56
C SER A 573 -0.59 16.55 -18.06
N THR A 574 -0.70 17.78 -18.58
CA THR A 574 -1.79 18.71 -18.27
C THR A 574 -3.12 18.16 -18.77
N VAL A 575 -3.17 17.69 -20.02
CA VAL A 575 -4.38 17.07 -20.59
C VAL A 575 -4.78 15.84 -19.79
N ALA A 576 -3.83 14.98 -19.41
CA ALA A 576 -4.10 13.81 -18.57
C ALA A 576 -4.60 14.20 -17.16
N ALA A 577 -4.04 15.23 -16.54
CA ALA A 577 -4.47 15.72 -15.23
C ALA A 577 -5.91 16.25 -15.25
N LEU A 578 -6.25 17.07 -16.25
CA LEU A 578 -7.61 17.58 -16.44
C LEU A 578 -8.60 16.44 -16.70
N LYS A 579 -8.22 15.49 -17.55
CA LYS A 579 -9.04 14.30 -17.81
C LYS A 579 -9.28 13.49 -16.54
N ALA A 580 -8.26 13.31 -15.70
CA ALA A 580 -8.39 12.59 -14.44
C ALA A 580 -9.35 13.29 -13.47
N ARG A 581 -9.27 14.63 -13.38
CA ARG A 581 -10.24 15.44 -12.62
C ARG A 581 -11.67 15.22 -13.13
N ASP A 582 -11.90 15.31 -14.44
CA ASP A 582 -13.23 15.19 -15.03
C ASP A 582 -13.85 13.79 -14.74
N ILE A 583 -13.03 12.74 -14.78
CA ILE A 583 -13.45 11.38 -14.41
C ILE A 583 -13.77 11.29 -12.91
N LEU A 584 -12.97 11.90 -12.04
CA LEU A 584 -13.24 11.95 -10.60
C LEU A 584 -14.52 12.73 -10.27
N GLU A 585 -14.81 13.81 -11.00
CA GLU A 585 -16.07 14.56 -10.85
C GLU A 585 -17.28 13.72 -11.27
N PHE A 586 -17.16 12.97 -12.37
CA PHE A 586 -18.19 12.02 -12.81
C PHE A 586 -18.49 10.97 -11.73
N LEU A 587 -17.44 10.32 -11.19
CA LEU A 587 -17.57 9.33 -10.12
C LEU A 587 -18.03 9.96 -8.79
N GLY A 588 -17.65 11.21 -8.55
CA GLY A 588 -17.99 12.00 -7.38
C GLY A 588 -19.48 12.25 -7.19
N ARG A 589 -20.30 12.07 -8.24
CA ARG A 589 -21.77 12.11 -8.14
C ARG A 589 -22.30 11.03 -7.19
N TYR A 590 -21.64 9.88 -7.15
CA TYR A 590 -22.09 8.70 -6.41
C TYR A 590 -21.12 8.22 -5.31
N ASN A 591 -19.85 8.65 -5.35
CA ASN A 591 -18.84 8.29 -4.35
C ASN A 591 -18.24 9.55 -3.68
N PRO A 592 -18.40 9.71 -2.34
CA PRO A 592 -17.87 10.86 -1.60
C PRO A 592 -16.34 11.02 -1.72
N SER A 593 -15.58 9.93 -1.70
CA SER A 593 -14.11 9.92 -1.83
C SER A 593 -13.65 10.50 -3.16
N ALA A 594 -14.33 10.11 -4.25
CA ALA A 594 -14.05 10.63 -5.58
C ALA A 594 -14.32 12.14 -5.66
N ARG A 595 -15.42 12.59 -5.05
CA ARG A 595 -15.79 14.02 -4.97
C ARG A 595 -14.75 14.83 -4.20
N ALA A 596 -14.36 14.37 -3.02
CA ALA A 596 -13.35 15.05 -2.21
C ALA A 596 -11.99 15.13 -2.93
N THR A 597 -11.62 14.08 -3.65
CA THR A 597 -10.39 14.05 -4.47
C THR A 597 -10.47 15.02 -5.65
N ALA A 598 -11.60 15.09 -6.36
CA ALA A 598 -11.83 16.08 -7.42
C ALA A 598 -11.74 17.52 -6.88
N MET A 599 -12.41 17.80 -5.74
CA MET A 599 -12.34 19.12 -5.09
C MET A 599 -10.91 19.50 -4.70
N SER A 600 -10.10 18.54 -4.25
CA SER A 600 -8.67 18.76 -3.97
C SER A 600 -7.90 19.17 -5.23
N LEU A 601 -8.21 18.58 -6.38
CA LEU A 601 -7.56 18.86 -7.65
C LEU A 601 -7.97 20.19 -8.25
N ASN A 602 -9.22 20.64 -8.08
CA ASN A 602 -9.69 21.92 -8.64
C ASN A 602 -8.84 23.08 -8.13
N VAL A 603 -8.49 23.07 -6.84
CA VAL A 603 -7.57 24.05 -6.24
C VAL A 603 -6.19 24.07 -6.95
N LEU A 604 -5.72 22.93 -7.46
CA LEU A 604 -4.44 22.80 -8.13
C LEU A 604 -4.52 23.15 -9.63
N LEU A 605 -5.52 22.62 -10.33
CA LEU A 605 -5.63 22.65 -11.79
C LEU A 605 -6.29 23.92 -12.34
N ASP A 606 -7.17 24.59 -11.59
CA ASP A 606 -7.79 25.86 -12.00
C ASP A 606 -6.76 27.00 -12.13
N THR A 607 -5.52 26.75 -11.72
CA THR A 607 -4.40 27.69 -11.79
C THR A 607 -3.51 27.50 -13.02
N LEU A 608 -3.74 26.46 -13.82
CA LEU A 608 -2.97 26.17 -15.01
C LEU A 608 -3.43 27.05 -16.19
N PRO A 609 -2.50 27.58 -17.02
CA PRO A 609 -2.88 28.29 -18.22
C PRO A 609 -3.70 27.36 -19.11
N THR A 610 -4.80 27.88 -19.67
CA THR A 610 -5.65 27.15 -20.62
C THR A 610 -4.78 26.60 -21.75
N VAL A 611 -4.73 25.28 -21.89
CA VAL A 611 -4.06 24.62 -23.02
C VAL A 611 -4.71 25.16 -24.30
N PRO A 612 -3.97 25.79 -25.22
CA PRO A 612 -4.56 26.24 -26.47
C PRO A 612 -5.12 25.03 -27.20
N GLU A 613 -6.41 25.07 -27.53
CA GLU A 613 -7.06 24.04 -28.35
C GLU A 613 -6.23 23.84 -29.62
N ARG A 614 -5.86 22.58 -29.91
CA ARG A 614 -5.25 22.24 -31.20
C ARG A 614 -6.26 22.61 -32.28
N THR A 615 -6.02 23.69 -33.00
CA THR A 615 -6.72 23.99 -34.25
C THR A 615 -6.58 22.76 -35.15
N PRO A 616 -7.67 22.23 -35.72
CA PRO A 616 -7.58 21.12 -36.64
C PRO A 616 -6.71 21.57 -37.81
N THR A 617 -5.57 20.91 -37.97
CA THR A 617 -4.72 21.08 -39.16
C THR A 617 -5.55 20.67 -40.36
N SER A 618 -5.99 21.66 -41.14
CA SER A 618 -6.43 21.46 -42.50
C SER A 618 -5.25 20.94 -43.31
N GLU A 619 -5.27 19.66 -43.64
CA GLU A 619 -4.46 19.09 -44.72
C GLU A 619 -4.78 19.79 -46.04
N PRO A 620 -3.80 19.96 -46.94
CA PRO A 620 -4.00 19.76 -48.36
C PRO A 620 -3.63 18.35 -48.81
#